data_AF-A0A432HG34-F1
#
_entry.id   AF-A0A432HG34-F1
#
_cell.length_a   1.000
_cell.length_b   1.000
_cell.length_c   1.000
_cell.angle_alpha   90.00
_cell.angle_beta   90.00
_cell.angle_gamma   90.00
#
_symmetry.space_group_name_H-M   'P 1'
#
loop_
_entity.id
_entity.type
_entity.pdbx_description
1 polymer ?
#
loop_
_entity_poly.entity_id
_entity_poly.type
_entity_poly.pdbx_seq_one_letter_code
_entity_poly.pdbx_strand_id
1 'polypeptide(L)'
;MSISFFNRLTASLPGAIIYSILAGVIGALILMIYLGGMVATESLMKWIPWILGFNTAITGYSLIDKTMERLHNKRIYAVGSGVIVVVTVCLVLTLTSEFGNIVTPAQLAMYGIIGVIFSGFGAWVSIKRHHFE
;
A
#
# COMPACT_ATOMS: atom_id res chain seq x y z
N MET A 1 12.49 0.94 -23.51
CA MET A 1 11.05 1.25 -23.67
C MET A 1 10.31 1.50 -22.34
N SER A 2 10.96 1.40 -21.17
CA SER A 2 10.25 1.40 -19.87
C SER A 2 10.04 2.80 -19.24
N ILE A 3 11.02 3.70 -19.32
CA ILE A 3 10.98 4.98 -18.57
C ILE A 3 9.96 5.98 -19.13
N SER A 4 9.81 6.06 -20.46
CA SER A 4 8.90 7.02 -21.11
C SER A 4 7.42 6.68 -20.92
N PHE A 5 7.08 5.40 -20.77
CA PHE A 5 5.71 4.95 -20.50
C PHE A 5 5.30 5.24 -19.05
N PHE A 6 6.21 5.00 -18.09
CA PHE A 6 5.98 5.32 -16.67
C PHE A 6 5.77 6.82 -16.47
N ASN A 7 6.58 7.67 -17.11
CA ASN A 7 6.41 9.12 -17.05
C ASN A 7 5.05 9.58 -17.62
N ARG A 8 4.52 8.91 -18.65
CA ARG A 8 3.18 9.23 -19.20
C ARG A 8 2.05 8.82 -18.26
N LEU A 9 2.18 7.69 -17.57
CA LEU A 9 1.19 7.25 -16.57
C LEU A 9 1.14 8.21 -15.38
N THR A 10 2.30 8.59 -14.84
CA THR A 10 2.37 9.55 -13.71
C THR A 10 2.11 11.00 -14.12
N ALA A 11 2.10 11.31 -15.43
CA ALA A 11 1.77 12.65 -15.92
C ALA A 11 0.30 13.02 -15.69
N SER A 12 -0.59 12.06 -15.41
CA SER A 12 -1.98 12.31 -15.04
C SER A 12 -2.22 12.00 -13.55
N LEU A 13 -3.07 12.79 -12.89
CA LEU A 13 -3.45 12.58 -11.50
C LEU A 13 -4.02 11.16 -11.23
N PRO A 14 -4.99 10.65 -12.01
CA PRO A 14 -5.50 9.29 -11.82
C PRO A 14 -4.42 8.23 -12.09
N GLY A 15 -3.53 8.44 -13.06
CA GLY A 15 -2.46 7.49 -13.34
C GLY A 15 -1.42 7.41 -12.23
N ALA A 16 -1.09 8.53 -11.56
CA ALA A 16 -0.23 8.54 -10.38
C ALA A 16 -0.88 7.81 -9.18
N ILE A 17 -2.19 7.95 -9.00
CA ILE A 17 -2.95 7.21 -7.97
C ILE A 17 -2.90 5.71 -8.24
N ILE A 18 -3.33 5.29 -9.43
CA ILE A 18 -3.37 3.87 -9.82
C ILE A 18 -1.99 3.25 -9.70
N TYR A 19 -0.96 3.96 -10.18
CA TYR A 19 0.41 3.50 -10.09
C TYR A 19 0.85 3.23 -8.64
N SER A 20 0.60 4.18 -7.74
CA SER A 20 1.06 4.08 -6.35
C SER A 20 0.35 2.95 -5.59
N ILE A 21 -0.93 2.71 -5.89
CA ILE A 21 -1.71 1.60 -5.35
C ILE A 21 -1.16 0.27 -5.90
N LEU A 22 -0.97 0.16 -7.22
CA LEU A 22 -0.43 -1.07 -7.83
C LEU A 22 0.95 -1.41 -7.28
N ALA A 23 1.84 -0.42 -7.15
CA ALA A 23 3.15 -0.63 -6.56
C ALA A 23 3.06 -1.15 -5.11
N GLY A 24 2.14 -0.61 -4.30
CA GLY A 24 1.89 -1.08 -2.93
C GLY A 24 1.35 -2.50 -2.85
N VAL A 25 0.36 -2.83 -3.69
CA VAL A 25 -0.22 -4.18 -3.75
C VAL A 25 0.84 -5.19 -4.19
N ILE A 26 1.54 -4.90 -5.29
CA ILE A 26 2.58 -5.80 -5.82
C ILE A 26 3.72 -5.96 -4.82
N GLY A 27 4.18 -4.87 -4.19
CA GLY A 27 5.21 -4.92 -3.15
C GLY A 27 4.81 -5.78 -1.95
N ALA A 28 3.56 -5.66 -1.49
CA ALA A 28 3.03 -6.47 -0.40
C ALA A 28 2.97 -7.96 -0.79
N LEU A 29 2.44 -8.27 -1.97
CA LEU A 29 2.35 -9.65 -2.46
C LEU A 29 3.72 -10.29 -2.63
N ILE A 30 4.70 -9.57 -3.20
CA ILE A 30 6.08 -10.07 -3.33
C ILE A 30 6.67 -10.39 -1.96
N LEU A 31 6.53 -9.50 -0.99
CA LEU A 31 7.05 -9.73 0.36
C LEU A 31 6.37 -10.90 1.05
N MET A 32 5.06 -11.07 0.88
CA MET A 32 4.33 -12.20 1.47
C MET A 32 4.72 -13.53 0.82
N ILE A 33 4.87 -13.59 -0.50
CA ILE A 33 5.33 -14.78 -1.21
C ILE A 33 6.76 -15.13 -0.78
N TYR A 34 7.64 -14.13 -0.75
CA TYR A 34 9.02 -14.30 -0.33
C TYR A 34 9.13 -14.82 1.11
N LEU A 35 8.44 -14.19 2.06
CA LEU A 35 8.43 -14.63 3.46
C LEU A 35 7.76 -16.00 3.60
N GLY A 36 6.64 -16.25 2.89
CA GLY A 36 5.95 -17.54 2.92
C GLY A 36 6.80 -18.71 2.43
N GLY A 37 7.76 -18.46 1.54
CA GLY A 37 8.75 -19.47 1.13
C GLY A 37 9.85 -19.73 2.17
N MET A 38 10.06 -18.82 3.14
CA MET A 38 11.14 -18.90 4.13
C MET A 38 10.68 -19.26 5.54
N VAL A 39 9.44 -18.96 5.91
CA VAL A 39 8.92 -19.15 7.27
C VAL A 39 7.67 -20.00 7.29
N ALA A 40 7.44 -20.72 8.40
CA ALA A 40 6.19 -21.45 8.61
C ALA A 40 4.98 -20.51 8.54
N THR A 41 3.85 -21.01 8.04
CA THR A 41 2.61 -20.24 7.81
C THR A 41 2.13 -19.51 9.07
N GLU A 42 2.25 -20.12 10.25
CA GLU A 42 1.87 -19.50 11.53
C GLU A 42 2.73 -18.27 11.86
N SER A 43 4.03 -18.32 11.53
CA SER A 43 4.93 -17.19 11.70
C SER A 43 4.63 -16.10 10.66
N LEU A 44 4.28 -16.48 9.43
CA LEU A 44 3.91 -15.53 8.38
C LEU A 44 2.70 -14.66 8.79
N MET A 45 1.69 -15.25 9.43
CA MET A 45 0.52 -14.50 9.92
C MET A 45 0.89 -13.34 10.85
N LYS A 46 1.95 -13.49 11.65
CA LYS A 46 2.45 -12.43 12.55
C LYS A 46 3.14 -11.30 11.78
N TRP A 47 3.62 -11.54 10.57
CA TRP A 47 4.29 -10.57 9.71
C TRP A 47 3.33 -9.80 8.79
N ILE A 48 2.16 -10.36 8.45
CA ILE A 48 1.16 -9.70 7.59
C ILE A 48 0.85 -8.24 8.00
N PRO A 49 0.57 -7.93 9.29
CA PRO A 49 0.30 -6.55 9.69
C PRO A 49 1.47 -5.59 9.39
N TRP A 50 2.70 -6.06 9.58
CA TRP A 50 3.92 -5.29 9.31
C TRP A 50 4.16 -5.08 7.82
N ILE A 51 3.95 -6.11 7.01
CA ILE A 51 4.07 -6.03 5.54
C ILE A 51 3.04 -5.04 4.99
N LEU A 52 1.79 -5.13 5.45
CA LEU A 52 0.72 -4.21 5.06
C LEU A 52 1.00 -2.78 5.53
N GLY A 53 1.40 -2.59 6.78
CA GLY A 53 1.78 -1.27 7.31
C GLY A 53 2.90 -0.63 6.48
N PHE A 54 3.96 -1.39 6.20
CA PHE A 54 5.08 -0.88 5.42
C PHE A 54 4.68 -0.51 3.97
N ASN A 55 3.95 -1.37 3.28
CA ASN A 55 3.54 -1.10 1.90
C ASN A 55 2.53 0.04 1.81
N THR A 56 1.60 0.15 2.76
CA THR A 56 0.65 1.26 2.80
C THR A 56 1.32 2.60 3.13
N ALA A 57 2.37 2.60 3.97
CA ALA A 57 3.21 3.78 4.18
C ALA A 57 3.95 4.20 2.91
N ILE A 58 4.59 3.27 2.20
CA ILE A 58 5.26 3.56 0.92
C ILE A 58 4.26 4.06 -0.12
N THR A 59 3.08 3.45 -0.22
CA THR A 59 2.03 3.92 -1.13
C THR A 59 1.58 5.34 -0.79
N GLY A 60 1.32 5.62 0.49
CA GLY A 60 0.94 6.96 0.95
C GLY A 60 2.02 8.00 0.63
N TYR A 61 3.28 7.67 0.91
CA TYR A 61 4.43 8.51 0.58
C TYR A 61 4.53 8.76 -0.93
N SER A 62 4.55 7.68 -1.73
CA SER A 62 4.75 7.76 -3.18
C SER A 62 3.61 8.49 -3.87
N LEU A 63 2.39 8.34 -3.36
CA LEU A 63 1.23 9.05 -3.89
C LEU A 63 1.39 10.54 -3.70
N ILE A 64 1.66 11.00 -2.48
CA ILE A 64 1.81 12.42 -2.19
C ILE A 64 2.97 13.01 -2.97
N ASP A 65 4.11 12.34 -2.98
CA ASP A 65 5.31 12.76 -3.69
C ASP A 65 5.02 13.04 -5.18
N LYS A 66 4.23 12.18 -5.83
CA LYS A 66 3.88 12.30 -7.25
C LYS A 66 2.74 13.26 -7.55
N THR A 67 1.93 13.61 -6.56
CA THR A 67 0.69 14.38 -6.76
C THR A 67 0.65 15.69 -5.98
N MET A 68 1.77 16.08 -5.38
CA MET A 68 1.84 17.11 -4.36
C MET A 68 1.22 18.46 -4.79
N GLU A 69 1.47 18.91 -6.02
CA GLU A 69 0.99 20.19 -6.52
C GLU A 69 -0.45 20.16 -7.04
N ARG A 70 -1.00 18.96 -7.24
CA ARG A 70 -2.27 18.78 -7.96
C ARG A 70 -3.43 18.37 -7.05
N LEU A 71 -3.14 17.92 -5.83
CA LEU A 71 -4.14 17.48 -4.86
C LEU A 71 -4.43 18.53 -3.80
N HIS A 72 -5.70 18.92 -3.70
CA HIS A 72 -6.19 19.81 -2.65
C HIS A 72 -6.18 19.11 -1.27
N ASN A 73 -6.72 17.89 -1.18
CA ASN A 73 -6.86 17.12 0.07
C ASN A 73 -5.88 15.95 0.17
N LYS A 74 -4.58 16.23 0.14
CA LYS A 74 -3.46 15.25 0.12
C LYS A 74 -3.67 14.09 1.09
N ARG A 75 -3.97 14.39 2.36
CA ARG A 75 -4.12 13.38 3.43
C ARG A 75 -5.25 12.36 3.17
N ILE A 76 -6.38 12.80 2.60
CA ILE A 76 -7.53 11.91 2.34
C ILE A 76 -7.19 10.92 1.24
N TYR A 77 -6.56 11.38 0.15
CA TYR A 77 -6.16 10.50 -0.95
C TYR A 77 -5.10 9.50 -0.54
N ALA A 78 -4.13 9.91 0.29
CA ALA A 78 -3.16 8.97 0.87
C ALA A 78 -3.85 7.88 1.69
N VAL A 79 -4.65 8.25 2.70
CA VAL A 79 -5.38 7.29 3.53
C VAL A 79 -6.27 6.37 2.69
N GLY A 80 -7.00 6.92 1.71
CA GLY A 80 -7.84 6.14 0.80
C GLY A 80 -7.03 5.12 -0.01
N SER A 81 -5.88 5.51 -0.55
CA SER A 81 -4.99 4.58 -1.27
C SER A 81 -4.45 3.47 -0.37
N GLY A 82 -4.09 3.78 0.89
CA GLY A 82 -3.69 2.77 1.87
C GLY A 82 -4.79 1.76 2.17
N VAL A 83 -6.03 2.21 2.34
CA VAL A 83 -7.19 1.32 2.54
C VAL A 83 -7.41 0.43 1.32
N ILE A 84 -7.34 0.98 0.11
CA ILE A 84 -7.48 0.19 -1.12
C ILE A 84 -6.41 -0.89 -1.19
N VAL A 85 -5.14 -0.57 -0.90
CA VAL A 85 -4.05 -1.56 -0.87
C VAL A 85 -4.37 -2.69 0.12
N VAL A 86 -4.79 -2.38 1.35
CA VAL A 86 -5.14 -3.40 2.35
C VAL A 86 -6.27 -4.29 1.85
N VAL A 87 -7.36 -3.70 1.35
CA VAL A 87 -8.53 -4.45 0.87
C VAL A 87 -8.15 -5.34 -0.30
N THR A 88 -7.41 -4.82 -1.28
CA THR A 88 -6.98 -5.60 -2.45
C THR A 88 -6.07 -6.74 -2.03
N VAL A 89 -5.09 -6.50 -1.16
CA VAL A 89 -4.17 -7.55 -0.69
C VAL A 89 -4.92 -8.62 0.10
N CYS A 90 -5.82 -8.23 1.01
CA CYS A 90 -6.65 -9.18 1.75
C CYS A 90 -7.55 -10.00 0.81
N LEU A 91 -8.15 -9.37 -0.19
CA LEU A 91 -8.98 -10.06 -1.17
C LEU A 91 -8.18 -11.08 -1.99
N VAL A 92 -6.96 -10.73 -2.42
CA VAL A 92 -6.06 -11.68 -3.10
C VAL A 92 -5.71 -12.84 -2.18
N LEU A 93 -5.39 -12.60 -0.91
CA LEU A 93 -5.10 -13.64 0.07
C LEU A 93 -6.29 -14.58 0.33
N THR A 94 -7.50 -14.04 0.41
CA THR A 94 -8.72 -14.86 0.58
C THR A 94 -9.01 -15.71 -0.65
N LEU A 95 -8.68 -15.23 -1.86
CA LEU A 95 -8.86 -15.97 -3.11
C LEU A 95 -7.80 -17.05 -3.33
N THR A 96 -6.61 -16.91 -2.77
CA THR A 96 -5.57 -17.93 -2.87
C THR A 96 -5.82 -19.02 -1.82
N SER A 97 -6.32 -20.16 -2.29
CA SER A 97 -6.80 -21.30 -1.48
C SER A 97 -5.82 -21.82 -0.43
N GLU A 98 -4.51 -21.59 -0.60
CA GLU A 98 -3.45 -21.98 0.33
C GLU A 98 -3.47 -21.18 1.63
N PHE A 99 -4.07 -19.98 1.62
CA PHE A 99 -4.25 -19.13 2.79
C PHE A 99 -5.68 -19.18 3.34
N GLY A 100 -6.54 -20.13 2.91
CA GLY A 100 -7.85 -20.40 3.51
C GLY A 100 -8.72 -19.17 3.88
N ASN A 101 -9.73 -19.36 4.71
CA ASN A 101 -10.51 -18.25 5.29
C ASN A 101 -9.73 -17.56 6.44
N ILE A 102 -8.42 -17.32 6.27
CA ILE A 102 -7.54 -16.79 7.32
C ILE A 102 -7.95 -15.37 7.69
N VAL A 103 -8.38 -14.57 6.72
CA VAL A 103 -8.78 -13.17 6.96
C VAL A 103 -10.20 -13.11 7.52
N THR A 104 -10.31 -13.23 8.84
CA THR A 104 -11.56 -12.94 9.54
C THR A 104 -11.94 -11.45 9.40
N PRO A 105 -13.23 -11.08 9.48
CA PRO A 105 -13.64 -9.67 9.46
C PRO A 105 -12.95 -8.82 10.53
N ALA A 106 -12.66 -9.42 11.69
CA ALA A 106 -11.92 -8.75 12.78
C ALA A 106 -10.46 -8.45 12.37
N GLN A 107 -9.78 -9.39 11.71
CA GLN A 107 -8.44 -9.16 11.18
C GLN A 107 -8.43 -8.12 10.06
N LEU A 108 -9.43 -8.15 9.16
CA LEU A 108 -9.58 -7.14 8.12
C LEU A 108 -9.72 -5.73 8.72
N ALA A 109 -10.52 -5.58 9.79
CA ALA A 109 -10.66 -4.32 10.51
C ALA A 109 -9.32 -3.87 11.12
N MET A 110 -8.60 -4.79 11.76
CA MET A 110 -7.27 -4.51 12.33
C MET A 110 -6.26 -4.08 11.25
N TYR A 111 -6.19 -4.81 10.13
CA TYR A 111 -5.33 -4.47 9.00
C TYR A 111 -5.72 -3.14 8.36
N GLY A 112 -7.02 -2.83 8.31
CA GLY A 112 -7.52 -1.54 7.86
C GLY A 112 -7.03 -0.39 8.74
N ILE A 113 -7.11 -0.53 10.06
CA ILE A 113 -6.58 0.47 11.00
C ILE A 113 -5.08 0.69 10.79
N ILE A 114 -4.31 -0.39 10.66
CA ILE A 114 -2.87 -0.33 10.40
C ILE A 114 -2.60 0.40 9.08
N GLY A 115 -3.31 0.04 8.02
CA GLY A 115 -3.16 0.69 6.71
C GLY A 115 -3.46 2.19 6.76
N VAL A 116 -4.50 2.61 7.48
CA VAL A 116 -4.84 4.02 7.66
C VAL A 116 -3.72 4.77 8.40
N ILE A 117 -3.24 4.22 9.51
CA ILE A 117 -2.20 4.84 10.34
C ILE A 117 -0.90 4.98 9.55
N PHE A 118 -0.43 3.88 8.96
CA PHE A 118 0.84 3.87 8.25
C PHE A 118 0.80 4.66 6.94
N SER A 119 -0.29 4.60 6.18
CA SER A 119 -0.44 5.43 4.97
C SER A 119 -0.50 6.92 5.31
N GLY A 120 -1.18 7.28 6.40
CA GLY A 120 -1.15 8.64 6.94
C GLY A 120 0.25 9.07 7.37
N PHE A 121 1.03 8.18 7.97
CA PHE A 121 2.43 8.43 8.34
C PHE A 121 3.31 8.65 7.11
N GLY A 122 3.20 7.80 6.08
CA GLY A 122 3.91 7.97 4.81
C GLY A 122 3.60 9.29 4.13
N ALA A 123 2.33 9.69 4.11
CA ALA A 123 1.91 10.99 3.60
C ALA A 123 2.52 12.15 4.39
N TRP A 124 2.55 12.06 5.73
CA TRP A 124 3.15 13.08 6.57
C TRP A 124 4.64 13.26 6.31
N VAL A 125 5.38 12.15 6.16
CA VAL A 125 6.81 12.17 5.81
C VAL A 125 7.04 12.85 4.45
N SER A 126 6.22 12.54 3.45
CA SER A 126 6.33 13.16 2.12
C SER A 126 6.05 14.66 2.16
N ILE A 127 4.98 15.10 2.84
CA ILE A 127 4.66 16.53 3.00
C ILE A 127 5.80 17.27 3.69
N LYS A 128 6.38 16.67 4.73
CA LYS A 128 7.47 17.28 5.48
C LYS A 128 8.71 17.45 4.61
N ARG A 129 9.09 16.43 3.83
CA ARG A 129 10.26 16.49 2.94
C ARG A 129 10.20 17.68 2.00
N HIS A 130 9.06 17.86 1.34
CA HIS A 130 8.83 18.94 0.38
C HIS A 130 8.72 20.34 1.01
N HIS A 131 8.61 20.46 2.33
CA HIS A 131 8.65 21.76 3.02
C HIS A 131 10.08 22.25 3.30
N PHE A 132 11.08 21.36 3.18
CA PHE A 132 12.49 21.65 3.42
C PHE A 132 13.34 21.68 2.14
N GLU A 133 12.73 21.45 0.98
CA GLU A 133 13.34 21.60 -0.36
C GLU A 133 12.94 22.96 -0.96
#